data_AF-A0A5J4TMZ1-F1
#
_entry.id   AF-A0A5J4TMZ1-F1
#
_cell.length_a   1.000
_cell.length_b   1.000
_cell.length_c   1.000
_cell.angle_alpha   90.00
_cell.angle_beta   90.00
_cell.angle_gamma   90.00
#
_symmetry.space_group_name_H-M   'P 1'
#
loop_
_entity.id
_entity.type
_entity.pdbx_description
1 polymer ?
#
loop_
_entity_poly.entity_id
_entity_poly.type
_entity_poly.pdbx_seq_one_letter_code
_entity_poly.pdbx_strand_id
1 'polypeptide(L)'
;VKHKDTHIQLRFVDALIYCTKMTLKKFVRDIGGGTMTKGRFPYEYININNYATELDKSEPFPREAFDNKLKSKSISEAKYQEYLVEAAKFTTRWDQARSYNVQDTRIMIEPIENLIKMMFKYKIDMLAMFSMSQCANAIKYSSAYDDFKMNGDYNIEDTDKPINITLPYWTAKVESYIEQDQKKNRDSSNNVTIGDYEYFKELFEKYRCYICNCKFTWKNRPTLDRINNELGHSKDNVLPCCLYCNKSCDDACDLVRF
;
A
#
# COMPACT_ATOMS: atom_id res chain seq x y z
N VAL A 1 -5.32 -13.42 -11.87
CA VAL A 1 -5.24 -14.79 -12.44
C VAL A 1 -3.88 -15.36 -12.12
N LYS A 2 -3.80 -16.53 -11.47
CA LYS A 2 -2.51 -17.15 -11.09
C LYS A 2 -2.35 -18.46 -11.85
N HIS A 3 -1.24 -18.61 -12.55
CA HIS A 3 -0.88 -19.86 -13.19
C HIS A 3 -0.46 -20.87 -12.11
N LYS A 4 -1.02 -22.08 -12.13
CA LYS A 4 -0.85 -23.06 -11.05
C LYS A 4 0.61 -23.51 -10.91
N ASP A 5 1.27 -23.77 -12.05
CA ASP A 5 2.56 -24.47 -12.05
C ASP A 5 3.77 -23.52 -12.05
N THR A 6 3.60 -22.29 -12.55
CA THR A 6 4.70 -21.31 -12.65
C THR A 6 4.62 -20.25 -11.55
N HIS A 7 3.55 -20.27 -10.76
CA HIS A 7 3.20 -19.25 -9.77
C HIS A 7 3.11 -17.81 -10.30
N ILE A 8 3.20 -17.60 -11.63
CA ILE A 8 3.04 -16.29 -12.28
C ILE A 8 1.64 -15.77 -12.02
N GLN A 9 1.54 -14.50 -11.61
CA GLN A 9 0.29 -13.82 -11.34
C GLN A 9 0.07 -12.66 -12.30
N LEU A 10 -1.02 -12.72 -13.06
CA LEU A 10 -1.54 -11.61 -13.83
C LEU A 10 -2.55 -10.82 -13.01
N ARG A 11 -2.37 -9.51 -12.95
CA ARG A 11 -3.27 -8.56 -12.32
C ARG A 11 -3.92 -7.71 -13.41
N PHE A 12 -5.24 -7.68 -13.42
CA PHE A 12 -6.01 -6.79 -14.28
C PHE A 12 -6.43 -5.59 -13.43
N VAL A 13 -6.01 -4.41 -13.86
CA VAL A 13 -6.26 -3.16 -13.14
C VAL A 13 -7.01 -2.22 -14.06
N ASP A 14 -8.11 -1.65 -13.56
CA ASP A 14 -8.80 -0.58 -14.27
C ASP A 14 -7.97 0.70 -14.13
N ALA A 15 -7.47 1.24 -15.25
CA ALA A 15 -6.70 2.48 -15.24
C ALA A 15 -7.45 3.65 -14.59
N LEU A 16 -8.80 3.66 -14.65
CA LEU A 16 -9.61 4.70 -14.05
C LEU A 16 -9.69 4.62 -12.52
N ILE A 17 -9.21 3.54 -11.88
CA ILE A 17 -9.12 3.47 -10.40
C ILE A 17 -8.10 4.47 -9.83
N TYR A 18 -7.19 4.93 -10.69
CA TYR A 18 -6.22 5.97 -10.39
C TYR A 18 -6.73 7.36 -10.77
N CYS A 19 -8.02 7.53 -11.03
CA CYS A 19 -8.61 8.78 -11.45
C CYS A 19 -9.96 8.99 -10.77
N THR A 20 -10.42 10.24 -10.70
CA THR A 20 -11.84 10.50 -10.44
C THR A 20 -12.65 10.06 -11.66
N LYS A 21 -13.93 9.72 -11.46
CA LYS A 21 -14.79 9.22 -12.54
C LYS A 21 -14.79 10.18 -13.73
N MET A 22 -14.15 9.78 -14.82
CA MET A 22 -13.97 10.60 -16.02
C MET A 22 -14.15 9.76 -17.30
N THR A 23 -14.40 10.45 -18.42
CA THR A 23 -14.48 9.80 -19.72
C THR A 23 -13.09 9.61 -20.31
N LEU A 24 -12.91 8.65 -21.21
CA LEU A 24 -11.64 8.44 -21.92
C LEU A 24 -11.12 9.73 -22.59
N LYS A 25 -12.02 10.51 -23.19
CA LYS A 25 -11.64 11.81 -23.80
C LYS A 25 -11.07 12.80 -22.77
N LYS A 26 -11.64 12.86 -21.57
CA LYS A 26 -11.12 13.70 -20.48
C LYS A 26 -9.80 13.14 -19.95
N PHE A 27 -9.69 11.82 -19.80
CA PHE A 27 -8.45 11.17 -19.36
C PHE A 27 -7.27 11.49 -20.29
N VAL A 28 -7.45 11.33 -21.60
CA VAL A 28 -6.42 11.65 -22.60
C VAL A 28 -6.04 13.13 -22.58
N ARG A 29 -7.02 14.03 -22.45
CA ARG A 29 -6.79 15.48 -22.46
C ARG A 29 -6.16 15.99 -21.17
N ASP A 30 -6.77 15.68 -20.03
CA ASP A 30 -6.46 16.28 -18.74
C ASP A 30 -5.22 15.63 -18.09
N ILE A 31 -4.98 14.34 -18.34
CA ILE A 31 -3.84 13.59 -17.78
C ILE A 31 -2.75 13.36 -18.83
N GLY A 32 -3.15 13.02 -20.07
CA GLY A 32 -2.20 12.80 -21.16
C GLY A 32 -1.69 14.08 -21.83
N GLY A 33 -2.43 15.19 -21.77
CA GLY A 33 -2.13 16.40 -22.54
C GLY A 33 -2.41 16.26 -24.06
N GLY A 34 -2.98 15.13 -24.47
CA GLY A 34 -3.23 14.80 -25.88
C GLY A 34 -4.62 15.19 -26.36
N THR A 35 -4.85 15.01 -27.66
CA THR A 35 -6.20 15.09 -28.25
C THR A 35 -6.62 13.72 -28.76
N MET A 36 -7.90 13.38 -28.55
CA MET A 36 -8.46 12.12 -29.00
C MET A 36 -9.30 12.34 -30.26
N THR A 37 -8.76 11.97 -31.41
CA THR A 37 -9.49 11.85 -32.69
C THR A 37 -9.88 10.40 -32.90
N LYS A 38 -11.01 9.99 -32.29
CA LYS A 38 -11.54 8.63 -32.42
C LYS A 38 -12.61 8.60 -33.51
N GLY A 39 -12.47 7.67 -34.45
CA GLY A 39 -13.49 7.41 -35.46
C GLY A 39 -14.72 6.69 -34.91
N ARG A 40 -15.54 6.08 -35.79
CA ARG A 40 -16.74 5.31 -35.41
C ARG A 40 -16.60 3.83 -35.79
N PHE A 41 -16.89 2.96 -34.81
CA PHE A 41 -16.94 1.51 -35.02
C PHE A 41 -18.21 0.91 -34.39
N PRO A 42 -18.93 0.01 -35.09
CA PRO A 42 -20.22 -0.53 -34.64
C PRO A 42 -20.05 -1.74 -33.70
N TYR A 43 -19.66 -1.48 -32.46
CA TYR A 43 -19.40 -2.53 -31.47
C TYR A 43 -20.61 -3.42 -31.13
N GLU A 44 -21.84 -2.89 -31.21
CA GLU A 44 -23.07 -3.66 -30.91
C GLU A 44 -23.47 -4.60 -32.07
N TYR A 45 -23.00 -4.33 -33.28
CA TYR A 45 -23.34 -5.10 -34.47
C TYR A 45 -22.56 -6.42 -34.55
N ILE A 46 -21.30 -6.39 -34.13
CA ILE A 46 -20.41 -7.56 -34.10
C ILE A 46 -20.62 -8.36 -32.82
N ASN A 47 -20.82 -9.66 -32.96
CA ASN A 47 -21.00 -10.59 -31.86
C ASN A 47 -20.37 -11.96 -32.17
N ILE A 48 -20.39 -12.85 -31.18
CA ILE A 48 -19.77 -14.18 -31.26
C ILE A 48 -20.28 -15.05 -32.42
N ASN A 49 -21.48 -14.77 -32.94
CA ASN A 49 -22.10 -15.57 -33.99
C ASN A 49 -21.82 -15.04 -35.40
N ASN A 50 -21.52 -13.74 -35.56
CA ASN A 50 -21.39 -13.12 -36.89
C ASN A 50 -20.01 -12.50 -37.17
N TYR A 51 -19.09 -12.45 -36.20
CA TYR A 51 -17.84 -11.70 -36.34
C TYR A 51 -17.02 -12.13 -37.56
N ALA A 52 -16.89 -13.44 -37.82
CA ALA A 52 -16.08 -13.94 -38.93
C ALA A 52 -16.65 -13.46 -40.27
N THR A 53 -17.94 -13.71 -40.51
CA THR A 53 -18.60 -13.35 -41.77
C THR A 53 -18.73 -11.84 -41.97
N GLU A 54 -18.95 -11.08 -40.90
CA GLU A 54 -19.10 -9.63 -41.02
C GLU A 54 -17.77 -8.91 -41.14
N LEU A 55 -16.69 -9.40 -40.52
CA LEU A 55 -15.37 -8.74 -40.57
C LEU A 55 -14.56 -9.10 -41.84
N ASP A 56 -14.85 -10.24 -42.48
CA ASP A 56 -14.22 -10.64 -43.76
C ASP A 56 -14.67 -9.76 -44.96
N LYS A 57 -15.74 -8.98 -44.82
CA LYS A 57 -16.24 -8.14 -45.91
C LYS A 57 -15.35 -6.92 -46.16
N SER A 58 -15.21 -6.56 -47.43
CA SER A 58 -14.51 -5.34 -47.89
C SER A 58 -15.40 -4.10 -47.95
N GLU A 59 -16.73 -4.28 -47.95
CA GLU A 59 -17.67 -3.15 -47.96
C GLU A 59 -17.75 -2.48 -46.57
N PRO A 60 -18.05 -1.17 -46.48
CA PRO A 60 -18.27 -0.51 -45.20
C PRO A 60 -19.47 -1.10 -44.45
N PHE A 61 -19.52 -0.86 -43.14
CA PHE A 61 -20.68 -1.24 -42.34
C PHE A 61 -21.92 -0.45 -42.77
N PRO A 62 -23.10 -1.10 -42.82
CA PRO A 62 -24.34 -0.41 -43.12
C PRO A 62 -24.71 0.56 -41.99
N ARG A 63 -25.53 1.56 -42.27
CA ARG A 63 -25.85 2.63 -41.32
C ARG A 63 -26.51 2.10 -40.04
N GLU A 64 -27.34 1.08 -40.18
CA GLU A 64 -28.07 0.39 -39.09
C GLU A 64 -27.12 -0.34 -38.13
N ALA A 65 -25.89 -0.65 -38.56
CA ALA A 65 -24.88 -1.24 -37.68
C ALA A 65 -24.49 -0.30 -36.52
N PHE A 66 -24.72 1.01 -36.67
CA PHE A 66 -24.42 2.01 -35.65
C PHE A 66 -25.59 2.30 -34.71
N ASP A 67 -26.71 1.59 -34.86
CA ASP A 67 -27.87 1.79 -33.99
C ASP A 67 -27.58 1.28 -32.58
N ASN A 68 -27.71 2.18 -31.60
CA ASN A 68 -27.55 1.88 -30.20
C ASN A 68 -28.90 1.48 -29.60
N LYS A 69 -29.08 0.18 -29.35
CA LYS A 69 -30.35 -0.35 -28.83
C LYS A 69 -30.62 0.09 -27.40
N LEU A 70 -29.58 0.25 -26.60
CA LEU A 70 -29.68 0.64 -25.19
C LEU A 70 -30.14 2.09 -24.99
N LYS A 71 -29.77 2.98 -25.92
CA LYS A 71 -30.08 4.42 -25.87
C LYS A 71 -31.15 4.83 -26.85
N SER A 72 -31.67 3.90 -27.65
CA SER A 72 -32.60 4.15 -28.76
C SER A 72 -32.12 5.30 -29.66
N LYS A 73 -30.86 5.23 -30.09
CA LYS A 73 -30.21 6.27 -30.93
C LYS A 73 -29.61 5.67 -32.18
N SER A 74 -29.89 6.28 -33.32
CA SER A 74 -29.24 6.00 -34.58
C SER A 74 -28.19 7.06 -34.91
N ILE A 75 -27.28 6.72 -35.83
CA ILE A 75 -26.30 7.67 -36.36
C ILE A 75 -26.98 8.65 -37.33
N SER A 76 -26.58 9.94 -37.28
CA SER A 76 -27.05 10.94 -38.25
C SER A 76 -26.36 10.74 -39.61
N GLU A 77 -27.04 11.14 -40.69
CA GLU A 77 -26.52 11.00 -42.05
C GLU A 77 -25.14 11.63 -42.21
N ALA A 78 -24.96 12.87 -41.75
CA ALA A 78 -23.66 13.55 -41.80
C ALA A 78 -22.52 12.76 -41.11
N LYS A 79 -22.81 12.12 -39.96
CA LYS A 79 -21.83 11.31 -39.23
C LYS A 79 -21.55 9.97 -39.90
N TYR A 80 -22.52 9.44 -40.64
CA TYR A 80 -22.35 8.24 -41.43
C TYR A 80 -21.48 8.52 -42.67
N GLN A 81 -21.66 9.68 -43.32
CA GLN A 81 -20.78 10.13 -44.40
C GLN A 81 -19.33 10.33 -43.92
N GLU A 82 -19.11 10.92 -42.74
CA GLU A 82 -17.79 10.98 -42.11
C GLU A 82 -17.17 9.58 -41.93
N TYR A 83 -17.99 8.61 -41.48
CA TYR A 83 -17.56 7.22 -41.31
C TYR A 83 -17.15 6.57 -42.64
N LEU A 84 -17.91 6.77 -43.73
CA LEU A 84 -17.59 6.21 -45.04
C LEU A 84 -16.22 6.69 -45.55
N VAL A 85 -15.89 7.96 -45.34
CA VAL A 85 -14.58 8.53 -45.69
C VAL A 85 -13.45 7.87 -44.90
N GLU A 86 -13.66 7.57 -43.61
CA GLU A 86 -12.67 6.86 -42.80
C GLU A 86 -12.57 5.37 -43.18
N ALA A 87 -13.70 4.71 -43.43
CA ALA A 87 -13.77 3.30 -43.77
C ALA A 87 -13.06 2.99 -45.10
N ALA A 88 -13.11 3.92 -46.06
CA ALA A 88 -12.42 3.80 -47.35
C ALA A 88 -10.88 3.68 -47.25
N LYS A 89 -10.30 3.97 -46.07
CA LYS A 89 -8.85 3.80 -45.80
C LYS A 89 -8.46 2.34 -45.53
N PHE A 90 -9.43 1.44 -45.36
CA PHE A 90 -9.22 0.05 -44.98
C PHE A 90 -9.68 -0.88 -46.10
N THR A 91 -8.96 -1.99 -46.30
CA THR A 91 -9.31 -2.99 -47.33
C THR A 91 -10.43 -3.91 -46.86
N THR A 92 -10.39 -4.28 -45.58
CA THR A 92 -11.38 -5.15 -44.95
C THR A 92 -11.87 -4.54 -43.64
N ARG A 93 -13.04 -4.99 -43.16
CA ARG A 93 -13.51 -4.62 -41.82
C ARG A 93 -12.60 -5.17 -40.72
N TRP A 94 -11.82 -6.23 -40.97
CA TRP A 94 -10.74 -6.66 -40.08
C TRP A 94 -9.64 -5.61 -39.91
N ASP A 95 -9.19 -5.00 -41.01
CA ASP A 95 -8.17 -3.95 -40.97
C ASP A 95 -8.69 -2.74 -40.19
N GLN A 96 -9.96 -2.39 -40.41
CA GLN A 96 -10.64 -1.36 -39.64
C GLN A 96 -10.67 -1.73 -38.15
N ALA A 97 -11.18 -2.91 -37.78
CA ALA A 97 -11.26 -3.34 -36.39
C ALA A 97 -9.90 -3.33 -35.68
N ARG A 98 -8.86 -3.82 -36.36
CA ARG A 98 -7.47 -3.79 -35.86
C ARG A 98 -7.00 -2.37 -35.60
N SER A 99 -7.16 -1.47 -36.57
CA SER A 99 -6.75 -0.08 -36.44
C SER A 99 -7.43 0.61 -35.25
N TYR A 100 -8.72 0.37 -35.05
CA TYR A 100 -9.48 0.93 -33.93
C TYR A 100 -9.00 0.40 -32.57
N ASN A 101 -8.80 -0.91 -32.44
CA ASN A 101 -8.33 -1.51 -31.20
C ASN A 101 -6.91 -1.02 -30.83
N VAL A 102 -6.04 -0.89 -31.82
CA VAL A 102 -4.69 -0.32 -31.64
C VAL A 102 -4.78 1.14 -31.21
N GLN A 103 -5.62 1.94 -31.87
CA GLN A 103 -5.79 3.35 -31.54
C GLN A 103 -6.33 3.52 -30.10
N ASP A 104 -7.37 2.77 -29.73
CA ASP A 104 -7.99 2.81 -28.40
C ASP A 104 -7.00 2.43 -27.29
N THR A 105 -6.10 1.50 -27.57
CA THR A 105 -5.04 1.11 -26.62
C THR A 105 -3.95 2.18 -26.54
N ARG A 106 -3.47 2.67 -27.69
CA ARG A 106 -2.34 3.61 -27.78
C ARG A 106 -2.62 4.92 -27.06
N ILE A 107 -3.84 5.46 -27.17
CA ILE A 107 -4.21 6.71 -26.51
C ILE A 107 -4.21 6.63 -24.97
N MET A 108 -4.26 5.42 -24.40
CA MET A 108 -4.21 5.23 -22.94
C MET A 108 -2.78 5.20 -22.40
N ILE A 109 -1.78 4.90 -23.24
CA ILE A 109 -0.39 4.70 -22.80
C ILE A 109 0.16 5.96 -22.13
N GLU A 110 0.11 7.10 -22.83
CA GLU A 110 0.68 8.36 -22.35
C GLU A 110 0.02 8.88 -21.05
N PRO A 111 -1.32 8.92 -20.92
CA PRO A 111 -1.96 9.21 -19.63
C PRO A 111 -1.53 8.28 -18.49
N ILE A 112 -1.40 6.97 -18.73
CA ILE A 112 -0.98 6.00 -17.70
C ILE A 112 0.48 6.26 -17.30
N GLU A 113 1.37 6.51 -18.27
CA GLU A 113 2.75 6.89 -17.98
C GLU A 113 2.84 8.17 -17.15
N ASN A 114 2.00 9.17 -17.45
CA ASN A 114 1.95 10.42 -16.69
C ASN A 114 1.49 10.21 -15.25
N LEU A 115 0.50 9.33 -15.02
CA LEU A 115 0.10 8.94 -13.67
C LEU A 115 1.23 8.23 -12.92
N ILE A 116 1.93 7.29 -13.58
CA ILE A 116 3.09 6.60 -13.00
C ILE A 116 4.17 7.63 -12.61
N LYS A 117 4.53 8.54 -13.52
CA LYS A 117 5.53 9.60 -13.27
C LYS A 117 5.11 10.49 -12.10
N MET A 118 3.83 10.85 -12.01
CA MET A 118 3.29 11.67 -10.93
C MET A 118 3.43 10.99 -9.56
N MET A 119 3.13 9.69 -9.47
CA MET A 119 3.28 8.92 -8.23
C MET A 119 4.75 8.66 -7.89
N PHE A 120 5.57 8.43 -8.91
CA PHE A 120 7.00 8.18 -8.74
C PHE A 120 7.74 9.37 -8.12
N LYS A 121 7.25 10.61 -8.33
CA LYS A 121 7.76 11.81 -7.63
C LYS A 121 7.72 11.66 -6.11
N TYR A 122 6.78 10.88 -5.59
CA TYR A 122 6.62 10.56 -4.16
C TYR A 122 7.22 9.20 -3.78
N LYS A 123 8.05 8.60 -4.65
CA LYS A 123 8.64 7.26 -4.49
C LYS A 123 7.60 6.15 -4.32
N ILE A 124 6.41 6.34 -4.89
CA ILE A 124 5.33 5.34 -4.84
C ILE A 124 5.26 4.62 -6.18
N ASP A 125 5.30 3.29 -6.13
CA ASP A 125 4.93 2.46 -7.27
C ASP A 125 3.40 2.41 -7.38
N MET A 126 2.88 3.14 -8.36
CA MET A 126 1.45 3.20 -8.64
C MET A 126 0.85 1.81 -8.93
N LEU A 127 1.57 0.94 -9.64
CA LEU A 127 1.06 -0.36 -10.09
C LEU A 127 1.06 -1.40 -8.95
N ALA A 128 1.94 -1.21 -7.96
CA ALA A 128 1.90 -1.98 -6.72
C ALA A 128 0.67 -1.61 -5.86
N MET A 129 0.26 -0.33 -5.86
CA MET A 129 -0.91 0.17 -5.15
C MET A 129 -2.22 -0.10 -5.91
N PHE A 130 -3.33 -0.29 -5.19
CA PHE A 130 -4.61 -0.69 -5.81
C PHE A 130 -5.49 0.48 -6.27
N SER A 131 -5.22 1.72 -5.84
CA SER A 131 -6.07 2.88 -6.17
C SER A 131 -5.38 4.23 -5.95
N MET A 132 -5.96 5.29 -6.51
CA MET A 132 -5.56 6.67 -6.18
C MET A 132 -5.65 6.97 -4.68
N SER A 133 -6.67 6.45 -3.99
CA SER A 133 -6.83 6.68 -2.54
C SER A 133 -5.71 6.05 -1.72
N GLN A 134 -5.23 4.86 -2.11
CA GLN A 134 -4.08 4.24 -1.46
C GLN A 134 -2.79 5.01 -1.74
N CYS A 135 -2.58 5.46 -2.98
CA CYS A 135 -1.44 6.33 -3.30
C CYS A 135 -1.49 7.61 -2.46
N ALA A 136 -2.63 8.30 -2.41
CA ALA A 136 -2.79 9.51 -1.61
C ALA A 136 -2.56 9.27 -0.11
N ASN A 137 -3.00 8.12 0.40
CA ASN A 137 -2.74 7.73 1.78
C ASN A 137 -1.25 7.51 2.05
N ALA A 138 -0.54 6.82 1.15
CA ALA A 138 0.90 6.62 1.24
C ALA A 138 1.67 7.96 1.19
N ILE A 139 1.27 8.88 0.29
CA ILE A 139 1.84 10.24 0.25
C ILE A 139 1.62 10.94 1.57
N LYS A 140 0.38 10.94 2.09
CA LYS A 140 0.02 11.59 3.35
C LYS A 140 0.89 11.08 4.50
N TYR A 141 1.05 9.76 4.63
CA TYR A 141 1.85 9.18 5.70
C TYR A 141 3.34 9.45 5.49
N SER A 142 3.88 9.35 4.27
CA SER A 142 5.26 9.74 3.99
C SER A 142 5.50 11.17 4.45
N SER A 143 4.66 12.11 4.00
CA SER A 143 4.80 13.52 4.35
C SER A 143 4.62 13.83 5.83
N ALA A 144 3.77 13.09 6.55
CA ALA A 144 3.58 13.26 7.99
C ALA A 144 4.80 12.80 8.83
N TYR A 145 5.70 12.01 8.22
CA TYR A 145 6.90 11.49 8.86
C TYR A 145 8.17 11.91 8.10
N ASP A 146 8.12 12.93 7.26
CA ASP A 146 9.28 13.38 6.46
C ASP A 146 10.42 13.90 7.35
N ASP A 147 10.11 14.44 8.52
CA ASP A 147 11.06 14.87 9.57
C ASP A 147 11.35 13.79 10.61
N PHE A 148 10.68 12.64 10.52
CA PHE A 148 10.89 11.52 11.42
C PHE A 148 12.26 10.89 11.19
N LYS A 149 13.12 11.04 12.17
CA LYS A 149 14.37 10.30 12.35
C LYS A 149 14.19 9.25 13.44
N MET A 150 14.56 8.00 13.15
CA MET A 150 14.49 6.91 14.14
C MET A 150 15.25 7.26 15.43
N ASN A 151 16.42 7.91 15.30
CA ASN A 151 17.24 8.39 16.42
C ASN A 151 17.15 9.93 16.57
N GLY A 152 16.03 10.52 16.15
CA GLY A 152 15.79 11.95 16.32
C GLY A 152 15.67 12.30 17.80
N ASP A 153 16.31 13.39 18.22
CA ASP A 153 16.06 13.97 19.53
C ASP A 153 14.78 14.80 19.47
N TYR A 154 13.65 14.12 19.67
CA TYR A 154 12.38 14.78 19.88
C TYR A 154 12.37 15.20 21.33
N ASN A 155 12.61 16.49 21.59
CA ASN A 155 12.55 17.11 22.92
C ASN A 155 11.17 16.91 23.55
N ILE A 156 10.86 15.69 23.99
CA ILE A 156 9.69 15.36 24.78
C ILE A 156 9.96 16.02 26.12
N GLU A 157 9.34 17.18 26.35
CA GLU A 157 9.36 17.84 27.65
C GLU A 157 8.74 16.88 28.67
N ASP A 158 9.62 16.18 29.38
CA ASP A 158 9.24 15.25 30.42
C ASP A 158 8.85 16.06 31.67
N THR A 159 7.62 16.56 31.64
CA THR A 159 6.99 17.31 32.73
C THR A 159 6.62 16.42 33.92
N ASP A 160 6.65 15.10 33.72
CA ASP A 160 6.33 14.13 34.75
C ASP A 160 7.52 13.92 35.69
N LYS A 161 7.21 13.66 36.96
CA LYS A 161 8.24 13.36 37.96
C LYS A 161 8.95 12.06 37.59
N PRO A 162 10.29 11.97 37.79
CA PRO A 162 11.02 10.72 37.68
C PRO A 162 10.35 9.62 38.50
N ILE A 163 10.40 8.38 37.99
CA ILE A 163 9.92 7.22 38.73
C ILE A 163 10.65 7.10 40.08
N ASN A 164 9.93 6.67 41.10
CA ASN A 164 10.50 6.17 42.35
C ASN A 164 9.73 4.89 42.67
N ILE A 165 10.28 3.74 42.24
CA ILE A 165 9.63 2.46 42.45
C ILE A 165 9.68 2.09 43.93
N THR A 166 8.62 1.44 44.42
CA THR A 166 8.54 0.95 45.80
C THR A 166 8.93 -0.52 45.84
N LEU A 167 9.36 -1.01 47.01
CA LEU A 167 9.67 -2.43 47.19
C LEU A 167 8.47 -3.35 46.82
N PRO A 168 7.21 -3.05 47.20
CA PRO A 168 6.05 -3.83 46.75
C PRO A 168 5.87 -3.86 45.23
N TYR A 169 6.15 -2.75 44.53
CA TYR A 169 6.10 -2.72 43.07
C TYR A 169 7.16 -3.66 42.47
N TRP A 170 8.37 -3.63 43.00
CA TRP A 170 9.46 -4.50 42.57
C TRP A 170 9.15 -5.98 42.83
N THR A 171 8.64 -6.31 44.01
CA THR A 171 8.20 -7.68 44.35
C THR A 171 7.21 -8.21 43.33
N ALA A 172 6.15 -7.44 43.03
CA ALA A 172 5.14 -7.84 42.04
C ALA A 172 5.74 -8.01 40.62
N LYS A 173 6.78 -7.25 40.27
CA LYS A 173 7.50 -7.41 39.00
C LYS A 173 8.32 -8.68 38.95
N VAL A 174 9.10 -8.95 39.99
CA VAL A 174 9.91 -10.19 40.10
C VAL A 174 9.02 -11.42 40.02
N GLU A 175 7.91 -11.45 40.76
CA GLU A 175 6.93 -12.55 40.70
C GLU A 175 6.39 -12.75 39.28
N SER A 176 6.00 -11.66 38.61
CA SER A 176 5.54 -11.72 37.22
C SER A 176 6.61 -12.24 36.25
N TYR A 177 7.89 -11.88 36.43
CA TYR A 177 8.99 -12.39 35.59
C TYR A 177 9.20 -13.89 35.79
N ILE A 178 9.15 -14.36 37.03
CA ILE A 178 9.25 -15.77 37.37
C ILE A 178 8.12 -16.57 36.71
N GLU A 179 6.87 -16.10 36.81
CA GLU A 179 5.72 -16.75 36.17
C GLU A 179 5.88 -16.83 34.64
N GLN A 180 6.35 -15.75 34.02
CA GLN A 180 6.56 -15.69 32.57
C GLN A 180 7.63 -16.68 32.10
N ASP A 181 8.72 -16.81 32.86
CA ASP A 181 9.82 -17.71 32.54
C ASP A 181 9.44 -19.17 32.78
N GLN A 182 8.74 -19.47 33.88
CA GLN A 182 8.19 -20.79 34.16
C GLN A 182 7.21 -21.25 33.08
N LYS A 183 6.29 -20.37 32.65
CA LYS A 183 5.32 -20.68 31.59
C LYS A 183 5.98 -21.08 30.26
N LYS A 184 7.20 -20.62 30.02
CA LYS A 184 8.00 -20.91 28.82
C LYS A 184 9.11 -21.91 29.07
N ASN A 185 9.14 -22.56 30.24
CA ASN A 185 10.16 -23.54 30.66
C ASN A 185 11.61 -23.01 30.58
N ARG A 186 11.81 -21.72 30.90
CA ARG A 186 13.15 -21.11 30.92
C ARG A 186 13.86 -21.39 32.24
N ASP A 187 15.19 -21.46 32.21
CA ASP A 187 15.99 -21.55 33.44
C ASP A 187 15.85 -20.25 34.25
N SER A 188 15.41 -20.39 35.50
CA SER A 188 15.23 -19.30 36.46
C SER A 188 16.28 -19.31 37.57
N SER A 189 17.32 -20.16 37.47
CA SER A 189 18.35 -20.33 38.51
C SER A 189 19.08 -19.04 38.86
N ASN A 190 19.25 -18.15 37.89
CA ASN A 190 19.94 -16.86 38.01
C ASN A 190 19.03 -15.65 37.71
N ASN A 191 17.72 -15.80 37.91
CA ASN A 191 16.78 -14.70 37.69
C ASN A 191 16.98 -13.57 38.71
N VAL A 192 16.57 -12.36 38.31
CA VAL A 192 16.44 -11.22 39.22
C VAL A 192 15.58 -11.57 40.43
N THR A 193 15.96 -11.04 41.59
CA THR A 193 15.33 -11.35 42.87
C THR A 193 14.82 -10.08 43.55
N ILE A 194 14.01 -10.25 44.59
CA ILE A 194 13.56 -9.13 45.44
C ILE A 194 14.76 -8.38 46.04
N GLY A 195 15.88 -9.07 46.31
CA GLY A 195 17.11 -8.48 46.85
C GLY A 195 17.82 -7.50 45.91
N ASP A 196 17.46 -7.50 44.62
CA ASP A 196 18.03 -6.60 43.62
C ASP A 196 17.34 -5.23 43.54
N TYR A 197 16.44 -4.95 44.49
CA TYR A 197 15.61 -3.75 44.52
C TYR A 197 16.41 -2.45 44.36
N GLU A 198 17.45 -2.23 45.18
CA GLU A 198 18.21 -0.97 45.15
C GLU A 198 18.93 -0.78 43.81
N TYR A 199 19.47 -1.86 43.24
CA TYR A 199 20.12 -1.83 41.93
C TYR A 199 19.15 -1.39 40.82
N PHE A 200 17.97 -2.01 40.74
CA PHE A 200 17.01 -1.70 39.69
C PHE A 200 16.28 -0.37 39.92
N LYS A 201 16.10 0.04 41.18
CA LYS A 201 15.60 1.38 41.51
C LYS A 201 16.54 2.45 40.98
N GLU A 202 17.83 2.35 41.28
CA GLU A 202 18.83 3.29 40.77
C GLU A 202 18.92 3.24 39.23
N LEU A 203 18.83 2.05 38.64
CA LEU A 203 18.81 1.87 37.19
C LEU A 203 17.65 2.64 36.54
N PHE A 204 16.42 2.50 37.05
CA PHE A 204 15.25 3.19 36.48
C PHE A 204 15.21 4.69 36.78
N GLU A 205 15.88 5.15 37.84
CA GLU A 205 16.01 6.58 38.14
C GLU A 205 17.03 7.28 37.23
N LYS A 206 18.15 6.61 36.93
CA LYS A 206 19.26 7.19 36.15
C LYS A 206 19.15 6.98 34.65
N TYR A 207 18.63 5.84 34.22
CA TYR A 207 18.60 5.44 32.82
C TYR A 207 17.20 5.62 32.21
N ARG A 208 17.16 5.54 30.89
CA ARG A 208 15.94 5.68 30.07
C ARG A 208 15.58 4.33 29.48
N CYS A 209 14.36 4.22 28.94
CA CYS A 209 13.98 3.08 28.12
C CYS A 209 14.98 2.91 26.98
N TYR A 210 15.59 1.74 26.86
CA TYR A 210 16.63 1.51 25.86
C TYR A 210 16.13 1.57 24.41
N ILE A 211 14.80 1.43 24.20
CA ILE A 211 14.17 1.47 22.86
C ILE A 211 13.74 2.88 22.48
N CYS A 212 12.93 3.55 23.31
CA CYS A 212 12.36 4.86 22.98
C CYS A 212 13.08 6.04 23.60
N ASN A 213 14.09 5.80 24.45
CA ASN A 213 14.86 6.83 25.16
C ASN A 213 14.03 7.76 26.09
N CYS A 214 12.76 7.44 26.34
CA CYS A 214 11.93 8.16 27.32
C CYS A 214 12.35 7.81 28.76
N LYS A 215 12.24 8.76 29.70
CA LYS A 215 12.45 8.43 31.12
C LYS A 215 11.31 7.57 31.64
N PHE A 216 11.58 6.89 32.74
CA PHE A 216 10.57 6.13 33.44
C PHE A 216 9.76 7.04 34.36
N THR A 217 8.45 6.89 34.27
CA THR A 217 7.46 7.61 35.10
C THR A 217 6.33 6.66 35.45
N TRP A 218 5.41 7.06 36.34
CA TRP A 218 4.24 6.20 36.63
C TRP A 218 3.28 6.04 35.44
N LYS A 219 3.35 6.94 34.45
CA LYS A 219 2.68 6.78 33.15
C LYS A 219 3.51 5.89 32.21
N ASN A 220 4.82 6.13 32.13
CA ASN A 220 5.77 5.34 31.35
C ASN A 220 6.52 4.33 32.24
N ARG A 221 5.78 3.32 32.74
CA ARG A 221 6.27 2.44 33.81
C ARG A 221 7.47 1.58 33.35
N PRO A 222 8.50 1.44 34.20
CA PRO A 222 9.65 0.59 33.89
C PRO A 222 9.28 -0.89 33.91
N THR A 223 9.92 -1.64 33.03
CA THR A 223 9.98 -3.10 32.99
C THR A 223 11.40 -3.52 32.60
N LEU A 224 11.69 -4.81 32.76
CA LEU A 224 12.87 -5.46 32.21
C LEU A 224 12.47 -6.19 30.93
N ASP A 225 13.17 -5.88 29.84
CA ASP A 225 13.06 -6.58 28.57
C ASP A 225 14.24 -7.52 28.40
N ARG A 226 14.00 -8.71 27.85
CA ARG A 226 15.04 -9.73 27.69
C ARG A 226 15.87 -9.47 26.44
N ILE A 227 17.18 -9.52 26.59
CA ILE A 227 18.11 -9.49 25.45
C ILE A 227 17.95 -10.79 24.66
N ASN A 228 17.91 -11.95 25.30
CA ASN A 228 17.61 -13.22 24.66
C ASN A 228 16.30 -13.79 25.20
N ASN A 229 15.30 -13.94 24.31
CA ASN A 229 13.97 -14.45 24.65
C ASN A 229 13.94 -15.96 24.99
N GLU A 230 15.02 -16.68 24.71
CA GLU A 230 15.20 -18.08 25.12
C GLU A 230 15.73 -18.22 26.56
N LEU A 231 16.30 -17.14 27.13
CA LEU A 231 16.87 -17.12 28.47
C LEU A 231 15.93 -16.42 29.48
N GLY A 232 16.06 -16.75 30.76
CA GLY A 232 15.31 -16.10 31.85
C GLY A 232 15.75 -14.66 32.10
N HIS A 233 15.05 -13.98 33.01
CA HIS A 233 15.37 -12.60 33.41
C HIS A 233 16.56 -12.54 34.38
N SER A 234 17.76 -12.94 33.94
CA SER A 234 19.00 -12.66 34.68
C SER A 234 19.46 -11.22 34.49
N LYS A 235 20.25 -10.67 35.42
CA LYS A 235 20.77 -9.30 35.33
C LYS A 235 21.52 -9.02 34.01
N ASP A 236 22.29 -10.00 33.54
CA ASP A 236 23.07 -9.87 32.29
C ASP A 236 22.22 -10.06 31.02
N ASN A 237 20.96 -10.49 31.15
CA ASN A 237 20.05 -10.75 30.04
C ASN A 237 18.89 -9.76 30.00
N VAL A 238 18.93 -8.65 30.75
CA VAL A 238 17.83 -7.68 30.80
C VAL A 238 18.29 -6.25 30.52
N LEU A 239 17.44 -5.48 29.84
CA LEU A 239 17.58 -4.05 29.65
C LEU A 239 16.37 -3.29 30.20
N PRO A 240 16.56 -2.08 30.75
CA PRO A 240 15.45 -1.26 31.22
C PRO A 240 14.62 -0.78 30.03
N CYS A 241 13.36 -1.18 29.98
CA CYS A 241 12.43 -0.88 28.90
C CYS A 241 11.11 -0.38 29.46
N CYS A 242 10.36 0.43 28.73
CA CYS A 242 9.03 0.83 29.19
C CYS A 242 7.98 -0.20 28.78
N LEU A 243 6.87 -0.26 29.53
CA LEU A 243 5.80 -1.23 29.29
C LEU A 243 5.27 -1.22 27.84
N TYR A 244 5.21 -0.06 27.20
CA TYR A 244 4.74 0.05 25.81
C TYR A 244 5.73 -0.59 24.84
N CYS A 245 7.00 -0.19 24.91
CA CYS A 245 8.06 -0.70 24.03
C CYS A 245 8.28 -2.21 24.21
N ASN A 246 8.27 -2.70 25.45
CA ASN A 246 8.47 -4.12 25.75
C ASN A 246 7.34 -4.98 25.13
N LYS A 247 6.07 -4.57 25.29
CA LYS A 247 4.93 -5.23 24.63
C LYS A 247 5.00 -5.20 23.10
N SER A 248 5.51 -4.12 22.52
CA SER A 248 5.64 -3.99 21.07
C SER A 248 6.75 -4.85 20.49
N CYS A 249 7.70 -5.32 21.31
CA CYS A 249 8.82 -6.15 20.89
C CYS A 249 8.57 -7.66 21.04
N ASP A 250 7.46 -8.07 21.65
CA ASP A 250 7.22 -9.45 22.08
C ASP A 250 7.27 -10.51 20.96
N ASP A 251 7.12 -10.15 19.66
CA ASP A 251 7.17 -11.13 18.55
C ASP A 251 7.84 -10.63 17.23
N ALA A 252 8.36 -9.40 17.13
CA ALA A 252 8.76 -8.82 15.83
C ALA A 252 10.10 -8.04 15.77
N CYS A 253 10.87 -7.98 16.87
CA CYS A 253 12.00 -7.04 16.98
C CYS A 253 13.42 -7.62 16.83
N ASP A 254 13.59 -8.75 16.14
CA ASP A 254 14.93 -9.23 15.75
C ASP A 254 15.62 -8.31 14.71
N LEU A 255 14.91 -7.34 14.13
CA LEU A 255 15.42 -6.41 13.11
C LEU A 255 15.91 -5.05 13.64
N VAL A 256 15.79 -4.78 14.96
CA VAL A 256 16.12 -3.46 15.55
C VAL A 256 17.32 -3.52 16.52
N ARG A 257 17.91 -4.70 16.71
CA ARG A 257 19.07 -4.89 17.59
C ARG A 257 20.36 -4.65 16.80
N PHE A 258 20.80 -3.40 16.73
CA PHE A 258 22.15 -3.01 16.28
C PHE A 258 22.94 -2.42 17.45
#